data_AF-A0A4Q2Y6L4-F1
#
_entry.id   AF-A0A4Q2Y6L4-F1
#
_cell.length_a   1.000
_cell.length_b   1.000
_cell.length_c   1.000
_cell.angle_alpha   90.00
_cell.angle_beta   90.00
_cell.angle_gamma   90.00
#
_symmetry.space_group_name_H-M   'P 1'
#
loop_
_entity.id
_entity.type
_entity.pdbx_description
1 polymer ?
#
loop_
_entity_poly.entity_id
_entity_poly.type
_entity_poly.pdbx_seq_one_letter_code
_entity_poly.pdbx_strand_id
1 'polypeptide(L)'
;MDPRGLVTPLHDGWSLDFWIITDSRKRLLPSKLEDAQVRQVLSFNPDLTVSTHCQQDGLWLDVATSMTPKRELLMEVEANSEEAGWLAVAVRPYNPEGVQFIHKIEQKSPREFRVNGEATMRMDRDSDSTRMAHYSEGDVYLDLATASEVSRQEVSCSVGMATAAALYRIKAGSPFKLGVTVTLERDIKPVSTPAESWEQALGKKARLKIGDEKMQFLYDAALRTVLLLSADELVPGPYTYRRFWFRDACLMLQPLLVIGGVERAERIIGRFADRQTMGGYFQSQEGEWDSNGQVLWILARYAELTGRDLDARTLSAVKKGVTWLDKKRLGDKGAPGTKGLLPAGFSAEHLGPNDYYYWDDFWAWAGL
;
A
#
# COMPACT_ATOMS: atom_id res chain seq x y z
N MET A 1 3.94 0.31 5.54
CA MET A 1 4.49 0.12 6.90
C MET A 1 3.37 -0.48 7.71
N ASP A 2 3.63 -1.57 8.43
CA ASP A 2 2.61 -2.19 9.29
C ASP A 2 2.47 -1.46 10.64
N PRO A 3 1.49 -1.82 11.48
CA PRO A 3 1.30 -1.17 12.79
C PRO A 3 2.46 -1.33 13.79
N ARG A 4 3.40 -2.24 13.54
CA ARG A 4 4.58 -2.50 14.39
C ARG A 4 5.85 -1.90 13.80
N GLY A 5 5.77 -1.27 12.62
CA GLY A 5 6.88 -0.58 11.98
C GLY A 5 7.68 -1.43 10.99
N LEU A 6 7.19 -2.62 10.62
CA LEU A 6 7.74 -3.40 9.52
C LEU A 6 7.54 -2.62 8.21
N VAL A 7 8.61 -2.41 7.46
CA VAL A 7 8.58 -1.62 6.22
C VAL A 7 8.65 -2.55 5.02
N THR A 8 7.62 -2.59 4.20
CA THR A 8 7.58 -3.34 2.94
C THR A 8 7.80 -2.35 1.79
N PRO A 9 9.00 -2.26 1.17
CA PRO A 9 9.30 -1.20 0.21
C PRO A 9 8.60 -1.38 -1.12
N LEU A 10 8.50 -2.62 -1.58
CA LEU A 10 7.93 -2.98 -2.88
C LEU A 10 6.59 -3.70 -2.68
N HIS A 11 5.66 -3.55 -3.61
CA HIS A 11 4.35 -4.20 -3.61
C HIS A 11 4.46 -5.72 -3.62
N ASP A 12 3.83 -6.44 -2.69
CA ASP A 12 3.98 -7.90 -2.64
C ASP A 12 5.47 -8.31 -2.64
N GLY A 13 6.25 -7.61 -1.81
CA GLY A 13 7.70 -7.78 -1.72
C GLY A 13 8.16 -8.06 -0.30
N TRP A 14 9.46 -8.35 -0.16
CA TRP A 14 10.13 -8.52 1.13
C TRP A 14 10.09 -7.25 1.99
N SER A 15 10.42 -7.40 3.27
CA SER A 15 10.36 -6.28 4.22
C SER A 15 11.67 -6.02 4.97
N LEU A 16 11.72 -4.84 5.60
CA LEU A 16 12.75 -4.44 6.54
C LEU A 16 12.17 -4.40 7.95
N ASP A 17 12.92 -4.97 8.88
CA ASP A 17 12.65 -4.94 10.31
C ASP A 17 13.84 -4.37 11.06
N PHE A 18 13.57 -3.74 12.21
CA PHE A 18 14.54 -3.00 12.98
C PHE A 18 14.52 -3.47 14.42
N TRP A 19 15.66 -3.90 14.95
CA TRP A 19 15.75 -4.47 16.29
C TRP A 19 16.87 -3.83 17.10
N ILE A 20 16.70 -3.84 18.41
CA ILE A 20 17.79 -3.55 19.35
C ILE A 20 18.10 -4.84 20.11
N ILE A 21 19.38 -5.21 20.15
CA ILE A 21 19.88 -6.34 20.94
C ILE A 21 21.06 -5.87 21.78
N THR A 22 20.92 -5.89 23.10
CA THR A 22 22.00 -5.48 24.02
C THR A 22 23.03 -6.59 24.21
N ASP A 23 24.20 -6.25 24.73
CA ASP A 23 25.23 -7.23 25.11
C ASP A 23 24.74 -8.19 26.19
N SER A 24 23.87 -7.71 27.10
CA SER A 24 23.18 -8.52 28.11
C SER A 24 22.04 -9.37 27.55
N ARG A 25 21.85 -9.40 26.22
CA ARG A 25 20.84 -10.16 25.49
C ARG A 25 19.39 -9.68 25.68
N LYS A 26 19.15 -8.48 26.25
CA LYS A 26 17.84 -7.81 26.18
C LYS A 26 17.54 -7.45 24.73
N ARG A 27 16.25 -7.42 24.38
CA ARG A 27 15.81 -7.29 22.98
C ARG A 27 14.60 -6.39 22.89
N LEU A 28 14.61 -5.48 21.93
CA LEU A 28 13.41 -4.81 21.44
C LEU A 28 13.12 -5.35 20.05
N LEU A 29 12.04 -6.13 19.96
CA LEU A 29 11.52 -6.68 18.72
C LEU A 29 10.11 -6.14 18.51
N PRO A 30 9.87 -5.24 17.53
CA PRO A 30 8.58 -4.57 17.42
C PRO A 30 7.38 -5.51 17.29
N SER A 31 7.55 -6.65 16.61
CA SER A 31 6.51 -7.69 16.44
C SER A 31 6.12 -8.44 17.72
N LYS A 32 6.87 -8.28 18.81
CA LYS A 32 6.63 -8.91 20.11
C LYS A 32 6.14 -7.92 21.18
N LEU A 33 5.96 -6.65 20.83
CA LEU A 33 5.52 -5.61 21.74
C LEU A 33 4.00 -5.62 21.90
N GLU A 34 3.55 -5.29 23.10
CA GLU A 34 2.15 -5.00 23.40
C GLU A 34 1.72 -3.67 22.75
N ASP A 35 0.41 -3.47 22.60
CA ASP A 35 -0.12 -2.24 21.97
C ASP A 35 0.28 -0.96 22.72
N ALA A 36 0.36 -1.02 24.06
CA ALA A 36 0.78 0.13 24.87
C ALA A 36 2.25 0.53 24.67
N GLN A 37 3.05 -0.34 24.07
CA GLN A 37 4.49 -0.16 23.85
C GLN A 37 4.81 0.35 22.44
N VAL A 38 3.80 0.51 21.59
CA VAL A 38 3.95 0.95 20.20
C VAL A 38 3.03 2.13 19.94
N ARG A 39 3.59 3.21 19.39
CA ARG A 39 2.82 4.38 18.96
C ARG A 39 3.18 4.70 17.51
N GLN A 40 2.18 4.70 16.64
CA GLN A 40 2.33 5.10 15.24
C GLN A 40 1.60 6.41 14.96
N VAL A 41 2.25 7.31 14.22
CA VAL A 41 1.71 8.63 13.86
C VAL A 41 1.94 8.90 12.38
N LEU A 42 0.90 9.42 11.71
CA LEU A 42 0.99 9.97 10.36
C LEU A 42 1.20 11.49 10.45
N SER A 43 2.31 11.98 9.90
CA SER A 43 2.64 13.40 9.83
C SER A 43 2.57 13.90 8.40
N PHE A 44 2.18 15.17 8.21
CA PHE A 44 2.02 15.78 6.89
C PHE A 44 3.09 16.81 6.52
N ASN A 45 3.94 17.19 7.48
CA ASN A 45 4.94 18.24 7.32
C ASN A 45 6.33 17.71 7.72
N PRO A 46 7.40 18.04 6.96
CA PRO A 46 7.37 18.73 5.66
C PRO A 46 6.73 17.87 4.55
N ASP A 47 6.75 16.55 4.71
CA ASP A 47 6.19 15.58 3.78
C ASP A 47 5.33 14.54 4.52
N LEU A 48 4.63 13.70 3.76
CA LEU A 48 3.89 12.58 4.31
C LEU A 48 4.83 11.53 4.89
N THR A 49 4.82 11.39 6.20
CA THR A 49 5.71 10.51 6.96
C THR A 49 4.91 9.65 7.92
N VAL A 50 5.19 8.35 7.94
CA VAL A 50 4.70 7.43 8.97
C VAL A 50 5.83 7.19 9.97
N SER A 51 5.60 7.56 11.24
CA SER A 51 6.57 7.36 12.31
C SER A 51 6.05 6.31 13.28
N THR A 52 6.86 5.30 13.59
CA THR A 52 6.55 4.28 14.59
C THR A 52 7.57 4.35 15.71
N HIS A 53 7.09 4.58 16.93
CA HIS A 53 7.85 4.55 18.16
C HIS A 53 7.58 3.25 18.88
N CYS A 54 8.63 2.54 19.28
CA CYS A 54 8.58 1.30 20.03
C CYS A 54 9.43 1.43 21.29
N GLN A 55 8.94 0.99 22.45
CA GLN A 55 9.67 1.09 23.72
C GLN A 55 9.44 -0.11 24.65
N GLN A 56 10.53 -0.63 25.21
CA GLN A 56 10.51 -1.69 26.22
C GLN A 56 11.80 -1.70 27.05
N ASP A 57 11.70 -1.84 28.38
CA ASP A 57 12.83 -2.15 29.28
C ASP A 57 14.07 -1.25 29.11
N GLY A 58 13.86 0.06 28.96
CA GLY A 58 14.95 1.05 28.75
C GLY A 58 15.50 1.11 27.32
N LEU A 59 14.94 0.33 26.40
CA LEU A 59 15.21 0.36 24.97
C LEU A 59 14.10 1.14 24.27
N TRP A 60 14.47 1.98 23.30
CA TRP A 60 13.49 2.57 22.39
C TRP A 60 14.02 2.68 20.97
N LEU A 61 13.10 2.61 20.03
CA LEU A 61 13.35 2.61 18.60
C LEU A 61 12.28 3.47 17.90
N ASP A 62 12.73 4.48 17.17
CA ASP A 62 11.92 5.30 16.29
C ASP A 62 12.27 5.01 14.84
N VAL A 63 11.26 4.75 14.02
CA VAL A 63 11.41 4.58 12.57
C VAL A 63 10.45 5.53 11.88
N ALA A 64 10.97 6.54 11.20
CA ALA A 64 10.21 7.47 10.38
C ALA A 64 10.40 7.14 8.89
N THR A 65 9.32 6.83 8.19
CA THR A 65 9.34 6.39 6.78
C THR A 65 8.66 7.41 5.88
N SER A 66 9.34 7.82 4.81
CA SER A 66 8.87 8.82 3.83
C SER A 66 9.38 8.52 2.42
N MET A 67 8.86 9.23 1.41
CA MET A 67 9.33 9.12 0.03
C MET A 67 10.25 10.30 -0.29
N THR A 68 11.41 10.02 -0.89
CA THR A 68 12.34 11.06 -1.33
C THR A 68 11.93 11.65 -2.69
N PRO A 69 12.42 12.87 -3.06
CA PRO A 69 12.25 13.41 -4.41
C PRO A 69 12.82 12.54 -5.53
N LYS A 70 13.77 11.66 -5.21
CA LYS A 70 14.35 10.67 -6.13
C LYS A 70 13.48 9.41 -6.31
N ARG A 71 12.30 9.37 -5.67
CA ARG A 71 11.36 8.23 -5.68
C ARG A 71 11.98 6.97 -5.07
N GLU A 72 12.81 7.17 -4.07
CA GLU A 72 13.32 6.12 -3.20
C GLU A 72 12.61 6.21 -1.85
N LEU A 73 12.38 5.07 -1.20
CA LEU A 73 11.85 5.02 0.15
C LEU A 73 12.96 5.35 1.15
N LEU A 74 12.75 6.34 2.01
CA LEU A 74 13.65 6.72 3.09
C LEU A 74 13.08 6.26 4.43
N MET A 75 13.94 5.68 5.26
CA MET A 75 13.68 5.40 6.66
C MET A 75 14.76 6.08 7.50
N GLU A 76 14.33 6.99 8.37
CA GLU A 76 15.18 7.59 9.40
C GLU A 76 14.95 6.80 10.69
N VAL A 77 16.01 6.13 11.13
CA VAL A 77 15.99 5.25 12.30
C VAL A 77 16.74 5.92 13.43
N GLU A 78 16.11 6.04 14.59
CA GLU A 78 16.76 6.46 15.82
C GLU A 78 16.58 5.37 16.87
N ALA A 79 17.68 4.93 17.49
CA ALA A 79 17.68 3.83 18.43
C ALA A 79 18.47 4.23 19.68
N ASN A 80 17.98 3.84 20.85
CA ASN A 80 18.67 4.09 22.10
C ASN A 80 18.50 2.90 23.05
N SER A 81 19.52 2.73 23.88
CA SER A 81 19.59 1.69 24.89
C SER A 81 20.38 2.21 26.07
N GLU A 82 19.96 1.86 27.29
CA GLU A 82 20.73 2.12 28.52
C GLU A 82 22.01 1.27 28.60
N GLU A 83 22.15 0.27 27.72
CA GLU A 83 23.30 -0.63 27.64
C GLU A 83 23.91 -0.62 26.23
N ALA A 84 25.19 -0.97 26.11
CA ALA A 84 25.81 -1.17 24.81
C ALA A 84 25.17 -2.38 24.08
N GLY A 85 25.15 -2.33 22.76
CA GLY A 85 24.46 -3.34 21.97
C GLY A 85 24.55 -3.11 20.48
N TRP A 86 23.57 -3.63 19.76
CA TRP A 86 23.43 -3.57 18.32
C TRP A 86 22.06 -3.04 17.92
N LEU A 87 22.05 -2.08 17.00
CA LEU A 87 20.91 -1.85 16.12
C LEU A 87 21.07 -2.78 14.90
N ALA A 88 20.05 -3.59 14.64
CA ALA A 88 19.99 -4.45 13.47
C ALA A 88 18.99 -3.89 12.44
N VAL A 89 19.42 -3.79 11.18
CA VAL A 89 18.56 -3.54 10.02
C VAL A 89 18.45 -4.85 9.25
N ALA A 90 17.30 -5.53 9.37
CA ALA A 90 17.11 -6.89 8.89
C ALA A 90 16.22 -6.96 7.65
N VAL A 91 16.69 -7.68 6.62
CA VAL A 91 15.93 -8.03 5.42
C VAL A 91 15.17 -9.33 5.67
N ARG A 92 13.84 -9.31 5.51
CA ARG A 92 12.91 -10.38 5.90
C ARG A 92 12.13 -10.93 4.70
N PRO A 93 12.05 -12.26 4.54
CA PRO A 93 11.34 -12.92 3.43
C PRO A 93 9.83 -13.06 3.71
N TYR A 94 9.22 -11.99 4.23
CA TYR A 94 7.78 -11.90 4.47
C TYR A 94 7.34 -10.44 4.51
N ASN A 95 6.03 -10.24 4.47
CA ASN A 95 5.38 -8.98 4.76
C ASN A 95 4.06 -9.28 5.52
N PRO A 96 3.23 -8.27 5.85
CA PRO A 96 1.96 -8.52 6.55
C PRO A 96 0.97 -9.45 5.81
N GLU A 97 1.16 -9.68 4.51
CA GLU A 97 0.30 -10.53 3.69
C GLU A 97 0.78 -11.99 3.63
N GLY A 98 2.02 -12.27 4.03
CA GLY A 98 2.57 -13.62 4.08
C GLY A 98 4.03 -13.70 3.67
N VAL A 99 4.42 -14.88 3.20
CA VAL A 99 5.80 -15.19 2.78
C VAL A 99 6.13 -14.49 1.46
N GLN A 100 7.32 -13.90 1.39
CA GLN A 100 7.82 -13.13 0.25
C GLN A 100 9.23 -13.58 -0.06
N PHE A 101 9.37 -14.36 -1.14
CA PHE A 101 10.60 -15.11 -1.35
C PHE A 101 11.82 -14.20 -1.58
N ILE A 102 12.86 -14.43 -0.79
CA ILE A 102 14.19 -13.90 -1.03
C ILE A 102 15.10 -15.08 -1.41
N HIS A 103 15.39 -15.17 -2.70
CA HIS A 103 16.29 -16.18 -3.23
C HIS A 103 17.75 -15.75 -3.13
N LYS A 104 18.03 -14.44 -3.22
CA LYS A 104 19.40 -13.95 -3.23
C LYS A 104 19.52 -12.59 -2.54
N ILE A 105 20.53 -12.45 -1.68
CA ILE A 105 20.95 -11.17 -1.10
C ILE A 105 22.45 -11.03 -1.33
N GLU A 106 22.85 -9.91 -1.92
CA GLU A 106 24.26 -9.59 -2.19
C GLU A 106 24.66 -8.33 -1.43
N GLN A 107 25.73 -8.39 -0.66
CA GLN A 107 26.39 -7.22 -0.11
C GLN A 107 27.29 -6.62 -1.20
N LYS A 108 26.90 -5.47 -1.74
CA LYS A 108 27.71 -4.74 -2.73
C LYS A 108 28.78 -3.88 -2.05
N SER A 109 28.52 -3.46 -0.80
CA SER A 109 29.49 -2.79 0.08
C SER A 109 29.02 -2.90 1.54
N PRO A 110 29.83 -2.49 2.55
CA PRO A 110 29.40 -2.46 3.95
C PRO A 110 28.14 -1.64 4.25
N ARG A 111 27.71 -0.79 3.31
CA ARG A 111 26.50 0.05 3.41
C ARG A 111 25.42 -0.27 2.37
N GLU A 112 25.55 -1.34 1.58
CA GLU A 112 24.65 -1.60 0.46
C GLU A 112 24.34 -3.08 0.27
N PHE A 113 23.05 -3.43 0.29
CA PHE A 113 22.54 -4.75 -0.07
C PHE A 113 21.68 -4.69 -1.34
N ARG A 114 21.92 -5.61 -2.28
CA ARG A 114 21.03 -5.90 -3.41
C ARG A 114 20.19 -7.12 -3.05
N VAL A 115 18.87 -6.99 -3.09
CA VAL A 115 17.93 -8.07 -2.77
C VAL A 115 17.26 -8.53 -4.07
N ASN A 116 17.29 -9.84 -4.35
CA ASN A 116 16.74 -10.51 -5.54
C ASN A 116 17.12 -9.90 -6.90
N GLY A 117 18.13 -9.03 -6.94
CA GLY A 117 18.40 -8.24 -8.14
C GLY A 117 17.28 -7.24 -8.49
N GLU A 118 16.31 -7.00 -7.60
CA GLU A 118 15.10 -6.20 -7.88
C GLU A 118 15.11 -4.82 -7.18
N ALA A 119 15.79 -4.70 -6.04
CA ALA A 119 15.95 -3.44 -5.32
C ALA A 119 17.27 -3.39 -4.53
N THR A 120 17.76 -2.18 -4.29
CA THR A 120 18.95 -1.90 -3.50
C THR A 120 18.58 -1.16 -2.24
N MET A 121 18.96 -1.73 -1.08
CA MET A 121 18.95 -1.07 0.21
C MET A 121 20.32 -0.42 0.45
N ARG A 122 20.34 0.87 0.81
CA ARG A 122 21.54 1.63 1.14
C ARG A 122 21.43 2.22 2.53
N MET A 123 22.53 2.27 3.24
CA MET A 123 22.64 2.94 4.53
C MET A 123 23.57 4.15 4.41
N ASP A 124 23.32 5.17 5.23
CA ASP A 124 24.10 6.42 5.21
C ASP A 124 25.57 6.24 5.65
N ARG A 125 25.89 5.11 6.27
CA ARG A 125 27.22 4.73 6.73
C ARG A 125 27.44 3.21 6.68
N ASP A 126 28.71 2.84 6.72
CA ASP A 126 29.13 1.45 6.76
C ASP A 126 28.62 0.75 8.03
N SER A 127 28.11 -0.47 7.87
CA SER A 127 27.78 -1.33 9.01
C SER A 127 29.05 -1.84 9.68
N ASP A 128 29.01 -1.94 11.01
CA ASP A 128 30.11 -2.50 11.82
C ASP A 128 30.21 -4.02 11.64
N SER A 129 29.09 -4.67 11.30
CA SER A 129 29.05 -6.09 10.95
C SER A 129 27.87 -6.41 10.04
N THR A 130 27.92 -7.57 9.39
CA THR A 130 26.85 -8.09 8.55
C THR A 130 26.64 -9.58 8.82
N ARG A 131 25.38 -9.99 8.81
CA ARG A 131 24.95 -11.39 8.92
C ARG A 131 24.05 -11.76 7.77
N MET A 132 24.20 -12.98 7.28
CA MET A 132 23.35 -13.56 6.25
C MET A 132 23.14 -15.04 6.54
N ALA A 133 21.91 -15.53 6.36
CA ALA A 133 21.56 -16.91 6.62
C ALA A 133 20.64 -17.48 5.54
N HIS A 134 20.82 -18.76 5.23
CA HIS A 134 19.88 -19.54 4.42
C HIS A 134 18.85 -20.22 5.34
N TYR A 135 17.71 -20.63 4.77
CA TYR A 135 16.65 -21.35 5.51
C TYR A 135 17.14 -22.48 6.41
N SER A 136 18.07 -23.31 5.92
CA SER A 136 18.60 -24.48 6.63
C SER A 136 19.43 -24.13 7.86
N GLU A 137 19.96 -22.91 7.93
CA GLU A 137 20.77 -22.40 9.05
C GLU A 137 19.90 -21.70 10.10
N GLY A 138 18.63 -21.43 9.76
CA GLY A 138 17.73 -20.63 10.58
C GLY A 138 17.79 -19.14 10.26
N ASP A 139 17.24 -18.34 11.17
CA ASP A 139 17.11 -16.89 11.00
C ASP A 139 18.35 -16.15 11.50
N VAL A 140 18.74 -15.08 10.81
CA VAL A 140 19.84 -14.18 11.24
C VAL A 140 19.70 -13.73 12.70
N TYR A 141 18.47 -13.63 13.22
CA TYR A 141 18.17 -13.31 14.61
C TYR A 141 18.89 -14.20 15.64
N LEU A 142 19.09 -15.50 15.36
CA LEU A 142 19.63 -16.46 16.31
C LEU A 142 21.08 -16.14 16.70
N ASP A 143 21.85 -15.58 15.76
CA ASP A 143 23.29 -15.38 15.87
C ASP A 143 23.72 -13.90 15.86
N LEU A 144 22.80 -12.95 16.08
CA LEU A 144 23.13 -11.52 16.05
C LEU A 144 24.15 -11.10 17.12
N ALA A 145 24.11 -11.76 18.29
CA ALA A 145 24.99 -11.44 19.42
C ALA A 145 26.32 -12.19 19.38
N THR A 146 26.52 -13.09 18.42
CA THR A 146 27.74 -13.86 18.23
C THR A 146 28.51 -13.26 17.05
N ALA A 147 29.67 -12.69 17.35
CA ALA A 147 30.62 -12.26 16.34
C ALA A 147 31.21 -13.48 15.61
N SER A 148 30.46 -14.09 14.69
CA SER A 148 31.06 -14.97 13.68
C SER A 148 31.97 -14.14 12.78
N GLU A 149 33.23 -14.57 12.65
CA GLU A 149 34.26 -13.93 11.83
C GLU A 149 34.02 -14.11 10.32
N VAL A 150 33.06 -14.96 9.92
CA VAL A 150 32.77 -15.23 8.50
C VAL A 150 31.82 -14.17 7.95
N SER A 151 32.36 -13.09 7.39
CA SER A 151 31.56 -12.14 6.60
C SER A 151 31.23 -12.78 5.24
N ARG A 152 29.97 -13.18 5.06
CA ARG A 152 29.47 -13.58 3.74
C ARG A 152 29.09 -12.32 2.95
N GLN A 153 29.60 -12.22 1.73
CA GLN A 153 29.26 -11.16 0.79
C GLN A 153 27.97 -11.46 0.01
N GLU A 154 27.51 -12.71 0.01
CA GLU A 154 26.29 -13.14 -0.67
C GLU A 154 25.67 -14.34 0.04
N VAL A 155 24.34 -14.45 -0.06
CA VAL A 155 23.56 -15.63 0.30
C VAL A 155 22.58 -15.97 -0.83
N SER A 156 22.50 -17.24 -1.21
CA SER A 156 21.56 -17.78 -2.21
C SER A 156 20.73 -18.94 -1.63
N CYS A 157 19.42 -18.80 -1.50
CA CYS A 157 18.51 -19.78 -0.89
C CYS A 157 17.50 -20.34 -1.90
N SER A 158 17.57 -21.65 -2.17
CA SER A 158 16.66 -22.35 -3.10
C SER A 158 15.20 -22.32 -2.64
N VAL A 159 14.96 -22.34 -1.33
CA VAL A 159 13.61 -22.26 -0.72
C VAL A 159 13.06 -20.82 -0.75
N GLY A 160 13.90 -19.81 -1.01
CA GLY A 160 13.48 -18.42 -1.04
C GLY A 160 13.32 -17.80 0.35
N MET A 161 14.00 -18.31 1.37
CA MET A 161 13.94 -17.77 2.75
C MET A 161 15.30 -17.24 3.21
N ALA A 162 16.06 -16.62 2.30
CA ALA A 162 17.30 -15.94 2.69
C ALA A 162 16.97 -14.75 3.60
N THR A 163 17.81 -14.53 4.61
CA THR A 163 17.74 -13.36 5.49
C THR A 163 19.10 -12.70 5.58
N ALA A 164 19.11 -11.39 5.84
CA ALA A 164 20.33 -10.63 6.10
C ALA A 164 20.09 -9.58 7.18
N ALA A 165 21.13 -9.20 7.91
CA ALA A 165 21.09 -8.09 8.86
C ALA A 165 22.38 -7.29 8.79
N ALA A 166 22.26 -5.97 8.64
CA ALA A 166 23.34 -5.03 8.86
C ALA A 166 23.32 -4.58 10.33
N LEU A 167 24.48 -4.62 10.98
CA LEU A 167 24.60 -4.39 12.43
C LEU A 167 25.42 -3.14 12.70
N TYR A 168 24.89 -2.32 13.60
CA TYR A 168 25.49 -1.07 14.03
C TYR A 168 25.66 -1.04 15.54
N ARG A 169 26.87 -0.74 16.00
CA ARG A 169 27.18 -0.69 17.42
C ARG A 169 26.57 0.55 18.05
N ILE A 170 25.72 0.34 19.05
CA ILE A 170 25.13 1.43 19.83
C ILE A 170 25.80 1.50 21.21
N LYS A 171 25.96 2.73 21.72
CA LYS A 171 26.56 3.01 23.03
C LYS A 171 25.45 3.23 24.05
N ALA A 172 25.71 2.82 25.30
CA ALA A 172 24.82 3.07 26.42
C ALA A 172 24.49 4.56 26.57
N GLY A 173 23.20 4.88 26.68
CA GLY A 173 22.67 6.22 26.97
C GLY A 173 22.89 7.26 25.88
N SER A 174 23.30 6.87 24.67
CA SER A 174 23.52 7.78 23.54
C SER A 174 22.65 7.38 22.35
N PRO A 175 21.68 8.20 21.95
CA PRO A 175 20.86 7.92 20.76
C PRO A 175 21.71 7.76 19.51
N PHE A 176 21.46 6.70 18.76
CA PHE A 176 22.10 6.37 17.50
C PHE A 176 21.14 6.64 16.35
N LYS A 177 21.59 7.39 15.34
CA LYS A 177 20.81 7.75 14.15
C LYS A 177 21.36 7.07 12.91
N LEU A 178 20.47 6.59 12.05
CA LEU A 178 20.79 5.91 10.78
C LEU A 178 19.75 6.25 9.71
N GLY A 179 20.19 6.74 8.56
CA GLY A 179 19.38 6.79 7.35
C GLY A 179 19.50 5.49 6.54
N VAL A 180 18.35 4.93 6.14
CA VAL A 180 18.25 3.77 5.24
C VAL A 180 17.38 4.15 4.05
N THR A 181 17.85 3.88 2.83
CA THR A 181 17.13 4.18 1.59
C THR A 181 16.95 2.91 0.76
N VAL A 182 15.77 2.69 0.19
CA VAL A 182 15.49 1.57 -0.72
C VAL A 182 15.04 2.08 -2.08
N THR A 183 15.67 1.57 -3.13
CA THR A 183 15.28 1.86 -4.51
C THR A 183 14.00 1.11 -4.89
N LEU A 184 13.17 1.71 -5.74
CA LEU A 184 11.84 1.20 -6.10
C LEU A 184 11.72 0.85 -7.59
N GLU A 185 12.82 0.60 -8.28
CA GLU A 185 12.88 0.47 -9.75
C GLU A 185 12.11 -0.73 -10.32
N ARG A 186 11.82 -1.75 -9.48
CA ARG A 186 10.95 -2.86 -9.85
C ARG A 186 9.52 -2.40 -10.11
N ASP A 187 9.02 -1.50 -9.26
CA ASP A 187 7.61 -1.07 -9.26
C ASP A 187 7.44 0.31 -9.92
N ILE A 188 8.44 1.17 -9.82
CA ILE A 188 8.43 2.55 -10.31
C ILE A 188 9.41 2.67 -11.46
N LYS A 189 8.88 2.80 -12.67
CA LYS A 189 9.69 3.10 -13.85
C LYS A 189 10.35 4.49 -13.72
N PRO A 190 11.56 4.68 -14.28
CA PRO A 190 12.14 6.00 -14.42
C PRO A 190 11.19 6.90 -15.23
N VAL A 191 10.84 8.06 -14.69
CA VAL A 191 10.07 9.07 -15.43
C VAL A 191 10.85 10.37 -15.38
N SER A 192 10.89 11.08 -16.51
CA SER A 192 11.58 12.36 -16.64
C SER A 192 10.83 13.53 -16.00
N THR A 193 9.55 13.32 -15.63
CA THR A 193 8.75 14.36 -14.99
C THR A 193 9.18 14.55 -13.52
N PRO A 194 9.31 15.81 -13.06
CA PRO A 194 9.53 16.10 -11.65
C PRO A 194 8.44 15.45 -10.79
N ALA A 195 8.81 15.04 -9.57
CA ALA A 195 7.83 14.60 -8.58
C ALA A 195 6.92 15.79 -8.21
N GLU A 196 5.62 15.56 -8.18
CA GLU A 196 4.63 16.52 -7.68
C GLU A 196 4.71 16.56 -6.15
N SER A 197 4.78 17.76 -5.57
CA SER A 197 4.74 17.93 -4.11
C SER A 197 3.32 17.80 -3.56
N TRP A 198 3.19 17.55 -2.24
CA TRP A 198 1.88 17.54 -1.58
C TRP A 198 1.15 18.87 -1.70
N GLU A 199 1.87 19.99 -1.62
CA GLU A 199 1.30 21.32 -1.80
C GLU A 199 0.73 21.49 -3.22
N GLN A 200 1.44 21.02 -4.25
CA GLN A 200 0.97 21.07 -5.64
C GLN A 200 -0.25 20.18 -5.85
N ALA A 201 -0.20 18.93 -5.38
CA ALA A 201 -1.27 17.96 -5.53
C ALA A 201 -2.58 18.41 -4.84
N LEU A 202 -2.46 19.02 -3.66
CA LEU A 202 -3.59 19.53 -2.87
C LEU A 202 -4.00 20.97 -3.24
N GLY A 203 -3.11 21.75 -3.86
CA GLY A 203 -3.32 23.17 -4.12
C GLY A 203 -4.53 23.49 -5.01
N LYS A 204 -4.92 22.55 -5.87
CA LYS A 204 -6.10 22.66 -6.76
C LYS A 204 -7.34 21.95 -6.20
N LYS A 205 -7.33 21.55 -4.93
CA LYS A 205 -8.43 20.79 -4.31
C LYS A 205 -9.20 21.62 -3.29
N ALA A 206 -10.48 21.29 -3.13
CA ALA A 206 -11.34 21.93 -2.15
C ALA A 206 -10.79 21.75 -0.73
N ARG A 207 -10.83 22.82 0.06
CA ARG A 207 -10.35 22.83 1.44
C ARG A 207 -11.52 22.89 2.40
N LEU A 208 -11.44 22.13 3.48
CA LEU A 208 -12.37 22.18 4.60
C LEU A 208 -11.58 22.56 5.86
N LYS A 209 -12.14 23.47 6.66
CA LYS A 209 -11.62 23.83 7.99
C LYS A 209 -12.62 23.38 9.05
N ILE A 210 -12.16 22.54 9.95
CA ILE A 210 -12.94 21.97 11.05
C ILE A 210 -12.32 22.44 12.36
N GLY A 211 -13.14 22.92 13.31
CA GLY A 211 -12.65 23.43 14.60
C GLY A 211 -12.09 22.33 15.53
N ASP A 212 -12.49 21.08 15.31
CA ASP A 212 -11.97 19.92 16.03
C ASP A 212 -10.71 19.38 15.33
N GLU A 213 -9.60 19.32 16.06
CA GLU A 213 -8.29 18.93 15.52
C GLU A 213 -8.26 17.48 15.01
N LYS A 214 -8.97 16.57 15.69
CA LYS A 214 -9.02 15.16 15.29
C LYS A 214 -9.81 15.01 13.99
N MET A 215 -10.94 15.69 13.86
CA MET A 215 -11.74 15.68 12.64
C MET A 215 -11.00 16.35 11.48
N GLN A 216 -10.27 17.45 11.73
CA GLN A 216 -9.40 18.08 10.74
C GLN A 216 -8.33 17.09 10.25
N PHE A 217 -7.66 16.39 11.17
CA PHE A 217 -6.68 15.37 10.83
C PHE A 217 -7.29 14.24 9.98
N LEU A 218 -8.47 13.73 10.35
CA LEU A 218 -9.14 12.66 9.60
C LEU A 218 -9.49 13.10 8.17
N TYR A 219 -9.99 14.32 7.99
CA TYR A 219 -10.26 14.87 6.67
C TYR A 219 -8.97 15.00 5.84
N ASP A 220 -7.92 15.61 6.41
CA ASP A 220 -6.65 15.83 5.74
C ASP A 220 -5.92 14.51 5.40
N ALA A 221 -6.06 13.49 6.25
CA ALA A 221 -5.57 12.14 5.98
C ALA A 221 -6.34 11.49 4.83
N ALA A 222 -7.69 11.58 4.84
CA ALA A 222 -8.54 11.00 3.81
C ALA A 222 -8.24 11.57 2.41
N LEU A 223 -8.01 12.89 2.30
CA LEU A 223 -7.60 13.51 1.03
C LEU A 223 -6.31 12.89 0.49
N ARG A 224 -5.29 12.75 1.34
CA ARG A 224 -4.00 12.17 0.94
C ARG A 224 -4.13 10.71 0.56
N THR A 225 -4.93 9.95 1.31
CA THR A 225 -5.23 8.55 1.01
C THR A 225 -5.89 8.40 -0.36
N VAL A 226 -6.95 9.18 -0.66
CA VAL A 226 -7.60 9.14 -1.97
C VAL A 226 -6.62 9.50 -3.10
N LEU A 227 -5.72 10.47 -2.88
CA LEU A 227 -4.69 10.82 -3.87
C LEU A 227 -3.63 9.72 -4.07
N LEU A 228 -3.21 9.03 -3.01
CA LEU A 228 -2.29 7.89 -3.14
C LEU A 228 -2.93 6.73 -3.89
N LEU A 229 -4.18 6.41 -3.53
CA LEU A 229 -4.95 5.30 -4.07
C LEU A 229 -5.56 5.59 -5.46
N SER A 230 -5.25 6.75 -6.05
CA SER A 230 -5.69 7.16 -7.40
C SER A 230 -4.54 7.65 -8.29
N ALA A 231 -3.29 7.34 -7.92
CA ALA A 231 -2.11 7.90 -8.59
C ALA A 231 -2.02 7.50 -10.09
N ASP A 232 -2.26 6.23 -10.41
CA ASP A 232 -2.34 5.70 -11.78
C ASP A 232 -3.78 5.26 -12.09
N GLU A 233 -4.19 4.13 -11.53
CA GLU A 233 -5.58 3.69 -11.44
C GLU A 233 -6.12 3.80 -10.01
N LEU A 234 -7.41 3.48 -9.83
CA LEU A 234 -8.03 3.40 -8.51
C LEU A 234 -7.86 2.01 -7.92
N VAL A 235 -7.33 1.97 -6.71
CA VAL A 235 -7.16 0.75 -5.92
C VAL A 235 -7.70 0.97 -4.51
N PRO A 236 -8.56 0.09 -3.97
CA PRO A 236 -9.14 0.28 -2.64
C PRO A 236 -8.14 0.19 -1.50
N GLY A 237 -7.00 -0.48 -1.71
CA GLY A 237 -5.96 -0.57 -0.70
C GLY A 237 -4.56 -0.81 -1.29
N PRO A 238 -3.50 -0.63 -0.48
CA PRO A 238 -2.12 -0.80 -0.92
C PRO A 238 -1.60 -2.25 -0.85
N TYR A 239 -2.32 -3.15 -0.16
CA TYR A 239 -1.98 -4.57 0.07
C TYR A 239 -2.80 -5.49 -0.85
N THR A 240 -3.46 -6.52 -0.31
CA THR A 240 -4.23 -7.55 -1.04
C THR A 240 -5.27 -6.93 -1.98
N TYR A 241 -5.76 -5.75 -1.60
CA TYR A 241 -6.73 -4.95 -2.34
C TYR A 241 -6.11 -3.96 -3.33
N ARG A 242 -4.85 -4.13 -3.73
CA ARG A 242 -4.21 -3.30 -4.77
C ARG A 242 -4.60 -3.77 -6.17
N ARG A 243 -5.90 -3.78 -6.47
CA ARG A 243 -6.45 -4.11 -7.79
C ARG A 243 -7.62 -3.19 -8.09
N PHE A 244 -8.06 -3.21 -9.35
CA PHE A 244 -9.21 -2.41 -9.77
C PHE A 244 -10.52 -3.16 -9.57
N TRP A 245 -11.47 -2.51 -8.91
CA TRP A 245 -12.88 -2.91 -8.80
C TRP A 245 -13.76 -1.73 -9.19
N PHE A 246 -14.78 -1.94 -10.03
CA PHE A 246 -15.68 -0.86 -10.44
C PHE A 246 -16.41 -0.24 -9.25
N ARG A 247 -16.83 -1.06 -8.29
CA ARG A 247 -17.46 -0.63 -7.04
C ARG A 247 -16.63 0.41 -6.30
N ASP A 248 -15.42 0.02 -5.92
CA ASP A 248 -14.48 0.89 -5.21
C ASP A 248 -14.10 2.10 -6.05
N ALA A 249 -13.82 1.91 -7.34
CA ALA A 249 -13.46 3.00 -8.24
C ALA A 249 -14.57 4.06 -8.32
N CYS A 250 -15.83 3.67 -8.49
CA CYS A 250 -16.94 4.61 -8.57
C CYS A 250 -17.14 5.35 -7.23
N LEU A 251 -17.06 4.64 -6.11
CA LEU A 251 -17.19 5.23 -4.77
C LEU A 251 -16.03 6.18 -4.43
N MET A 252 -14.81 5.90 -4.89
CA MET A 252 -13.63 6.76 -4.70
C MET A 252 -13.57 7.93 -5.68
N LEU A 253 -14.12 7.79 -6.89
CA LEU A 253 -14.24 8.90 -7.85
C LEU A 253 -15.15 10.01 -7.34
N GLN A 254 -16.23 9.67 -6.63
CA GLN A 254 -17.17 10.67 -6.12
C GLN A 254 -16.51 11.72 -5.20
N PRO A 255 -15.82 11.36 -4.10
CA PRO A 255 -15.11 12.35 -3.28
C PRO A 255 -14.01 13.03 -4.09
N LEU A 256 -13.31 12.32 -4.98
CA LEU A 256 -12.29 12.92 -5.85
C LEU A 256 -12.88 14.04 -6.74
N LEU A 257 -14.05 13.84 -7.33
CA LEU A 257 -14.77 14.86 -8.10
C LEU A 257 -15.20 16.03 -7.22
N VAL A 258 -15.80 15.75 -6.06
CA VAL A 258 -16.28 16.77 -5.11
C VAL A 258 -15.16 17.69 -4.63
N ILE A 259 -13.94 17.16 -4.43
CA ILE A 259 -12.79 17.97 -4.02
C ILE A 259 -12.10 18.68 -5.20
N GLY A 260 -12.65 18.67 -6.41
CA GLY A 260 -12.03 19.29 -7.59
C GLY A 260 -10.91 18.46 -8.21
N GLY A 261 -10.88 17.15 -7.97
CA GLY A 261 -10.01 16.15 -8.61
C GLY A 261 -10.35 15.83 -10.08
N VAL A 262 -10.91 16.80 -10.81
CA VAL A 262 -11.59 16.59 -12.10
C VAL A 262 -10.67 15.96 -13.15
N GLU A 263 -9.47 16.51 -13.38
CA GLU A 263 -8.58 16.01 -14.43
C GLU A 263 -8.12 14.58 -14.16
N ARG A 264 -7.92 14.25 -12.89
CA ARG A 264 -7.55 12.89 -12.46
C ARG A 264 -8.71 11.93 -12.64
N ALA A 265 -9.91 12.32 -12.22
CA ALA A 265 -11.12 11.54 -12.39
C ALA A 265 -11.43 11.30 -13.88
N GLU A 266 -11.34 12.32 -14.72
CA GLU A 266 -11.55 12.25 -16.17
C GLU A 266 -10.58 11.26 -16.84
N ARG A 267 -9.28 11.30 -16.47
CA ARG A 267 -8.27 10.35 -16.94
C ARG A 267 -8.63 8.90 -16.59
N ILE A 268 -9.13 8.66 -15.37
CA ILE A 268 -9.50 7.32 -14.90
C ILE A 268 -10.78 6.84 -15.61
N ILE A 269 -11.80 7.70 -15.69
CA ILE A 269 -13.07 7.47 -16.38
C ILE A 269 -12.84 7.09 -17.85
N GLY A 270 -11.94 7.80 -18.55
CA GLY A 270 -11.63 7.53 -19.96
C GLY A 270 -11.10 6.12 -20.25
N ARG A 271 -10.68 5.39 -19.22
CA ARG A 271 -10.22 3.98 -19.30
C ARG A 271 -11.30 2.96 -18.98
N PHE A 272 -12.49 3.37 -18.52
CA PHE A 272 -13.56 2.43 -18.15
C PHE A 272 -13.99 1.54 -19.32
N ALA A 273 -14.03 2.08 -20.53
CA ALA A 273 -14.35 1.34 -21.74
C ALA A 273 -13.34 0.21 -22.05
N ASP A 274 -12.11 0.27 -21.52
CA ASP A 274 -11.11 -0.80 -21.68
C ASP A 274 -11.51 -2.07 -20.90
N ARG A 275 -12.33 -1.92 -19.87
CA ARG A 275 -12.83 -3.00 -19.00
C ARG A 275 -14.30 -3.33 -19.28
N GLN A 276 -14.82 -2.96 -20.45
CA GLN A 276 -16.17 -3.30 -20.89
C GLN A 276 -16.15 -4.47 -21.88
N THR A 277 -16.94 -5.51 -21.61
CA THR A 277 -17.14 -6.60 -22.56
C THR A 277 -17.85 -6.12 -23.83
N MET A 278 -17.77 -6.90 -24.92
CA MET A 278 -18.51 -6.62 -26.15
C MET A 278 -20.02 -6.48 -25.93
N GLY A 279 -20.56 -7.21 -24.94
CA GLY A 279 -21.99 -7.20 -24.59
C GLY A 279 -22.43 -5.98 -23.77
N GLY A 280 -21.51 -5.11 -23.35
CA GLY A 280 -21.81 -3.90 -22.58
C GLY A 280 -21.67 -4.02 -21.06
N TYR A 281 -21.24 -5.17 -20.56
CA TYR A 281 -20.93 -5.35 -19.14
C TYR A 281 -19.58 -4.74 -18.78
N PHE A 282 -19.55 -3.81 -17.84
CA PHE A 282 -18.34 -3.28 -17.21
C PHE A 282 -17.82 -4.32 -16.22
N GLN A 283 -16.79 -5.06 -16.61
CA GLN A 283 -16.33 -6.24 -15.91
C GLN A 283 -14.99 -5.97 -15.22
N SER A 284 -15.00 -5.95 -13.89
CA SER A 284 -13.79 -6.09 -13.07
C SER A 284 -13.68 -7.51 -12.49
N GLN A 285 -14.80 -8.11 -12.09
CA GLN A 285 -14.90 -9.47 -11.53
C GLN A 285 -16.00 -10.23 -12.28
N GLU A 286 -15.88 -11.55 -12.35
CA GLU A 286 -16.92 -12.38 -12.96
C GLU A 286 -18.02 -12.69 -11.94
N GLY A 287 -19.28 -12.47 -12.32
CA GLY A 287 -20.44 -12.88 -11.52
C GLY A 287 -21.08 -11.78 -10.66
N GLU A 288 -20.56 -10.56 -10.66
CA GLU A 288 -21.10 -9.42 -9.89
C GLU A 288 -21.88 -8.45 -10.80
N TRP A 289 -23.09 -8.04 -10.43
CA TRP A 289 -23.96 -7.34 -11.39
C TRP A 289 -24.14 -5.83 -11.19
N ASP A 290 -23.56 -5.25 -10.14
CA ASP A 290 -23.75 -3.85 -9.75
C ASP A 290 -22.91 -2.83 -10.55
N SER A 291 -21.80 -3.27 -11.15
CA SER A 291 -20.81 -2.41 -11.80
C SER A 291 -21.39 -1.49 -12.87
N ASN A 292 -22.31 -1.98 -13.71
CA ASN A 292 -22.94 -1.16 -14.76
C ASN A 292 -23.71 0.02 -14.16
N GLY A 293 -24.47 -0.23 -13.10
CA GLY A 293 -25.23 0.82 -12.42
C GLY A 293 -24.32 1.89 -11.79
N GLN A 294 -23.26 1.45 -11.12
CA GLN A 294 -22.26 2.35 -10.51
C GLN A 294 -21.53 3.20 -11.54
N VAL A 295 -21.13 2.61 -12.68
CA VAL A 295 -20.46 3.33 -13.76
C VAL A 295 -21.38 4.40 -14.34
N LEU A 296 -22.65 4.07 -14.64
CA LEU A 296 -23.60 5.05 -15.15
C LEU A 296 -23.81 6.20 -14.15
N TRP A 297 -23.98 5.86 -12.86
CA TRP A 297 -24.10 6.85 -11.79
C TRP A 297 -22.89 7.80 -11.73
N ILE A 298 -21.66 7.28 -11.67
CA ILE A 298 -20.49 8.15 -11.51
C ILE A 298 -20.23 9.01 -12.76
N LEU A 299 -20.57 8.52 -13.96
CA LEU A 299 -20.48 9.30 -15.19
C LEU A 299 -21.51 10.43 -15.23
N ALA A 300 -22.73 10.20 -14.74
CA ALA A 300 -23.71 11.25 -14.55
C ALA A 300 -23.21 12.30 -13.53
N ARG A 301 -22.67 11.85 -12.39
CA ARG A 301 -22.06 12.74 -11.38
C ARG A 301 -20.91 13.56 -11.95
N TYR A 302 -20.07 12.96 -12.79
CA TYR A 302 -19.00 13.68 -13.50
C TYR A 302 -19.58 14.80 -14.37
N ALA A 303 -20.56 14.50 -15.22
CA ALA A 303 -21.17 15.51 -16.09
C ALA A 303 -21.86 16.62 -15.28
N GLU A 304 -22.61 16.27 -14.23
CA GLU A 304 -23.30 17.21 -13.35
C GLU A 304 -22.34 18.14 -12.60
N LEU A 305 -21.26 17.61 -12.02
CA LEU A 305 -20.32 18.38 -11.19
C LEU A 305 -19.37 19.23 -12.03
N THR A 306 -19.06 18.82 -13.26
CA THR A 306 -18.07 19.50 -14.11
C THR A 306 -18.70 20.35 -15.20
N GLY A 307 -19.97 20.11 -15.54
CA GLY A 307 -20.63 20.69 -16.71
C GLY A 307 -20.04 20.22 -18.04
N ARG A 308 -19.22 19.16 -18.05
CA ARG A 308 -18.59 18.62 -19.26
C ARG A 308 -19.38 17.44 -19.80
N ASP A 309 -19.50 17.39 -21.12
CA ASP A 309 -20.04 16.23 -21.81
C ASP A 309 -19.08 15.03 -21.78
N LEU A 310 -19.66 13.84 -21.83
CA LEU A 310 -18.89 12.61 -22.04
C LEU A 310 -18.37 12.55 -23.48
N ASP A 311 -17.12 12.11 -23.65
CA ASP A 311 -16.58 11.87 -24.98
C ASP A 311 -17.36 10.77 -25.73
N ALA A 312 -17.21 10.71 -27.06
CA ALA A 312 -17.96 9.78 -27.90
C ALA A 312 -17.72 8.30 -27.56
N ARG A 313 -16.51 7.93 -27.13
CA ARG A 313 -16.14 6.56 -26.74
C ARG A 313 -16.85 6.19 -25.43
N THR A 314 -16.79 7.08 -24.45
CA THR A 314 -17.45 6.91 -23.15
C THR A 314 -18.97 6.85 -23.30
N LEU A 315 -19.57 7.76 -24.08
CA LEU A 315 -21.01 7.75 -24.36
C LEU A 315 -21.46 6.47 -25.09
N SER A 316 -20.65 5.94 -26.00
CA SER A 316 -20.92 4.64 -26.64
C SER A 316 -20.91 3.50 -25.62
N ALA A 317 -19.95 3.50 -24.69
CA ALA A 317 -19.88 2.53 -23.61
C ALA A 317 -21.08 2.62 -22.66
N VAL A 318 -21.55 3.83 -22.31
CA VAL A 318 -22.77 4.07 -21.52
C VAL A 318 -23.98 3.42 -22.19
N LYS A 319 -24.21 3.67 -23.48
CA LYS A 319 -25.34 3.10 -24.24
C LYS A 319 -25.33 1.57 -24.24
N LYS A 320 -24.15 0.97 -24.39
CA LYS A 320 -23.98 -0.49 -24.25
C LYS A 320 -24.29 -0.95 -22.83
N GLY A 321 -23.86 -0.21 -21.82
CA GLY A 321 -24.13 -0.50 -20.41
C GLY A 321 -25.61 -0.52 -20.06
N VAL A 322 -26.36 0.47 -20.56
CA VAL A 322 -27.83 0.54 -20.43
C VAL A 322 -28.50 -0.62 -21.14
N THR A 323 -28.09 -0.91 -22.39
CA THR A 323 -28.62 -2.04 -23.16
C THR A 323 -28.36 -3.38 -22.47
N TRP A 324 -27.20 -3.51 -21.82
CA TRP A 324 -26.86 -4.69 -21.05
C TRP A 324 -27.79 -4.85 -19.84
N LEU A 325 -27.99 -3.79 -19.06
CA LEU A 325 -28.90 -3.83 -17.90
C LEU A 325 -30.32 -4.23 -18.30
N ASP A 326 -30.82 -3.67 -19.41
CA ASP A 326 -32.14 -4.02 -19.92
C ASP A 326 -32.28 -5.50 -20.25
N LYS A 327 -31.28 -6.08 -20.92
CA LYS A 327 -31.25 -7.48 -21.32
C LYS A 327 -30.94 -8.45 -20.18
N LYS A 328 -30.19 -8.01 -19.18
CA LYS A 328 -29.70 -8.87 -18.09
C LYS A 328 -30.80 -9.19 -17.08
N ARG A 329 -31.77 -8.28 -16.89
CA ARG A 329 -32.89 -8.47 -15.96
C ARG A 329 -33.73 -9.70 -16.30
N LEU A 330 -34.21 -10.36 -15.27
CA LEU A 330 -35.04 -11.55 -15.39
C LEU A 330 -36.45 -11.21 -15.88
N GLY A 331 -36.89 -11.94 -16.90
CA GLY A 331 -38.28 -11.93 -17.35
C GLY A 331 -39.15 -12.94 -16.60
N ASP A 332 -40.29 -13.29 -17.18
CA ASP A 332 -41.31 -14.18 -16.57
C ASP A 332 -40.84 -15.63 -16.33
N LYS A 333 -39.67 -16.01 -16.87
CA LYS A 333 -39.08 -17.35 -16.70
C LYS A 333 -38.16 -17.46 -15.48
N GLY A 334 -37.97 -16.38 -14.72
CA GLY A 334 -37.20 -16.38 -13.48
C GLY A 334 -37.91 -17.08 -12.33
N ALA A 335 -37.25 -17.16 -11.16
CA ALA A 335 -37.89 -17.67 -9.96
C ALA A 335 -39.07 -16.75 -9.53
N PRO A 336 -40.08 -17.28 -8.82
CA PRO A 336 -41.18 -16.45 -8.34
C PRO A 336 -40.69 -15.25 -7.54
N GLY A 337 -41.20 -14.05 -7.87
CA GLY A 337 -40.82 -12.80 -7.20
C GLY A 337 -39.55 -12.12 -7.73
N THR A 338 -38.85 -12.70 -8.72
CA THR A 338 -37.58 -12.13 -9.24
C THR A 338 -37.72 -11.39 -10.56
N LYS A 339 -38.95 -11.17 -11.05
CA LYS A 339 -39.19 -10.49 -12.32
C LYS A 339 -38.68 -9.04 -12.23
N GLY A 340 -37.85 -8.64 -13.19
CA GLY A 340 -37.24 -7.32 -13.26
C GLY A 340 -35.96 -7.18 -12.44
N LEU A 341 -35.61 -8.17 -11.61
CA LEU A 341 -34.33 -8.19 -10.90
C LEU A 341 -33.19 -8.67 -11.81
N LEU A 342 -31.97 -8.34 -11.45
CA LEU A 342 -30.78 -8.99 -11.95
C LEU A 342 -30.75 -10.46 -11.50
N PRO A 343 -30.15 -11.36 -12.29
CA PRO A 343 -30.09 -12.77 -11.96
C PRO A 343 -29.23 -13.00 -10.70
N ALA A 344 -29.39 -14.16 -10.07
CA ALA A 344 -28.52 -14.55 -8.97
C ALA A 344 -27.03 -14.44 -9.37
N GLY A 345 -26.22 -13.86 -8.51
CA GLY A 345 -24.83 -13.53 -8.76
C GLY A 345 -23.98 -13.77 -7.53
N PHE A 346 -22.69 -13.52 -7.68
CA PHE A 346 -21.75 -13.47 -6.57
C PHE A 346 -21.84 -12.12 -5.87
N SER A 347 -21.63 -12.11 -4.55
CA SER A 347 -21.45 -10.86 -3.81
C SER A 347 -19.98 -10.62 -3.55
N ALA A 348 -19.47 -9.47 -4.02
CA ALA A 348 -18.11 -9.00 -3.75
C ALA A 348 -17.78 -8.94 -2.25
N GLU A 349 -18.80 -8.77 -1.41
CA GLU A 349 -18.69 -8.70 0.05
C GLU A 349 -18.65 -10.10 0.70
N HIS A 350 -18.59 -11.17 -0.10
CA HIS A 350 -18.54 -12.57 0.34
C HIS A 350 -19.69 -12.96 1.30
N LEU A 351 -20.87 -12.35 1.12
CA LEU A 351 -22.02 -12.50 2.02
C LEU A 351 -22.70 -13.87 1.98
N GLY A 352 -22.29 -14.77 1.08
CA GLY A 352 -22.88 -16.09 0.97
C GLY A 352 -22.69 -16.74 -0.40
N PRO A 353 -23.48 -17.78 -0.70
CA PRO A 353 -23.51 -18.41 -2.02
C PRO A 353 -24.06 -17.46 -3.09
N ASN A 354 -24.15 -17.93 -4.33
CA ASN A 354 -24.81 -17.16 -5.37
C ASN A 354 -26.30 -16.96 -5.04
N ASP A 355 -26.75 -15.71 -4.98
CA ASP A 355 -28.12 -15.34 -4.63
C ASP A 355 -28.53 -14.01 -5.29
N TYR A 356 -29.79 -13.62 -5.10
CA TYR A 356 -30.36 -12.35 -5.55
C TYR A 356 -29.98 -11.23 -4.60
N TYR A 357 -28.85 -10.59 -4.86
CA TYR A 357 -28.38 -9.46 -4.07
C TYR A 357 -29.05 -8.16 -4.52
N TYR A 358 -30.05 -7.68 -3.77
CA TYR A 358 -30.80 -6.46 -4.12
C TYR A 358 -29.97 -5.18 -4.19
N TRP A 359 -28.78 -5.17 -3.60
CA TRP A 359 -27.80 -4.09 -3.82
C TRP A 359 -27.46 -3.92 -5.30
N ASP A 360 -27.33 -5.01 -6.06
CA ASP A 360 -27.04 -4.96 -7.49
C ASP A 360 -28.18 -4.27 -8.24
N ASP A 361 -29.42 -4.60 -7.88
CA ASP A 361 -30.63 -4.00 -8.42
C ASP A 361 -30.73 -2.50 -8.07
N PHE A 362 -30.39 -2.12 -6.83
CA PHE A 362 -30.39 -0.72 -6.42
C PHE A 362 -29.36 0.11 -7.19
N TRP A 363 -28.18 -0.44 -7.49
CA TRP A 363 -27.22 0.26 -8.35
C TRP A 363 -27.67 0.33 -9.80
N ALA A 364 -28.20 -0.77 -10.34
CA ALA A 364 -28.77 -0.78 -11.67
C ALA A 364 -29.86 0.29 -11.82
N TRP A 365 -30.72 0.43 -10.80
CA TRP A 365 -31.73 1.49 -10.76
C TRP A 365 -31.11 2.88 -10.60
N ALA A 366 -30.16 3.07 -9.69
CA ALA A 366 -29.55 4.38 -9.44
C ALA A 366 -28.73 4.92 -10.62
N GLY A 367 -28.22 4.03 -11.47
CA GLY A 367 -27.48 4.41 -12.67
C GLY A 367 -28.34 4.70 -13.90
N LEU A 368 -29.54 4.13 -13.98
CA LEU A 368 -30.51 4.39 -15.06
C LEU A 368 -31.28 5.69 -14.83
#